data_AF-A0AAV5ZYF4-F1
#
_entry.id   AF-A0AAV5ZYF4-F1
#
_cell.length_a   1.000
_cell.length_b   1.000
_cell.length_c   1.000
_cell.angle_alpha   90.00
_cell.angle_beta   90.00
_cell.angle_gamma   90.00
#
_symmetry.space_group_name_H-M   'P 1'
#
loop_
_entity.id
_entity.type
_entity.pdbx_description
1 polymer ?
#
loop_
_entity_poly.entity_id
_entity_poly.type
_entity_poly.pdbx_seq_one_letter_code
_entity_poly.pdbx_strand_id
1 'polypeptide(L)'
;MGFLSARDEAAVRKEFERIGGPVKLTVFASELGGEHNTQMVGLIREVAALSDQISVTVLNPHIEREQAAAYGVTESPVVVVEGAKDYGIRFLGIPAGYEFSNLIDSIIAVSTGEAGLSEETKAKLAGLTEDVTIKVFATPT
;
A
#
# COMPACT_ATOMS: atom_id res chain seq x y z
N MET A 1 -20.38 -6.63 -6.66
CA MET A 1 -20.52 -5.29 -6.04
C MET A 1 -19.10 -4.81 -5.80
N GLY A 2 -18.75 -3.58 -6.18
CA GLY A 2 -17.40 -3.05 -5.96
C GLY A 2 -17.11 -2.88 -4.47
N PHE A 3 -15.83 -2.82 -4.11
CA PHE A 3 -15.40 -2.51 -2.75
C PHE A 3 -15.72 -1.05 -2.39
N LEU A 4 -15.62 -0.15 -3.37
CA LEU A 4 -15.88 1.27 -3.20
C LEU A 4 -17.29 1.65 -3.66
N SER A 5 -17.99 2.45 -2.85
CA SER A 5 -19.20 3.13 -3.30
C SER A 5 -18.84 4.34 -4.17
N ALA A 6 -19.79 4.85 -4.96
CA ALA A 6 -19.58 6.07 -5.75
C ALA A 6 -19.18 7.29 -4.89
N ARG A 7 -19.60 7.33 -3.62
CA ARG A 7 -19.18 8.35 -2.67
C ARG A 7 -17.71 8.18 -2.27
N ASP A 8 -17.28 6.94 -2.05
CA ASP A 8 -15.90 6.63 -1.68
C ASP A 8 -14.96 6.93 -2.86
N GLU A 9 -15.35 6.54 -4.08
CA GLU A 9 -14.59 6.87 -5.29
C GLU A 9 -14.40 8.37 -5.45
N ALA A 10 -15.46 9.18 -5.25
CA ALA A 10 -15.36 10.63 -5.34
C ALA A 10 -14.45 11.23 -4.27
N ALA A 11 -14.49 10.70 -3.04
CA ALA A 11 -13.61 11.14 -1.96
C ALA A 11 -12.15 10.78 -2.25
N VAL A 12 -11.88 9.55 -2.69
CA VAL A 12 -10.52 9.11 -3.03
C VAL A 12 -9.96 9.88 -4.22
N ARG A 13 -10.76 10.14 -5.27
CA ARG A 13 -10.33 10.99 -6.40
C ARG A 13 -9.89 12.38 -5.94
N LYS A 14 -10.62 12.96 -5.00
CA LYS A 14 -10.28 14.26 -4.41
C LYS A 14 -8.96 14.20 -3.64
N GLU A 15 -8.74 13.17 -2.83
CA GLU A 15 -7.46 12.98 -2.14
C GLU A 15 -6.30 12.76 -3.13
N PHE A 16 -6.56 12.04 -4.23
CA PHE A 16 -5.56 11.78 -5.27
C PHE A 16 -5.15 13.01 -6.09
N GLU A 17 -5.84 14.14 -5.97
CA GLU A 17 -5.34 15.44 -6.47
C GLU A 17 -4.00 15.84 -5.81
N ARG A 18 -3.66 15.24 -4.66
CA ARG A 18 -2.42 15.48 -3.91
C ARG A 18 -1.27 14.57 -4.34
N ILE A 19 -1.48 13.65 -5.28
CA ILE A 19 -0.43 12.75 -5.75
C ILE A 19 0.64 13.56 -6.51
N GLY A 20 1.88 13.51 -6.01
CA GLY A 20 3.01 14.27 -6.55
C GLY A 20 3.84 13.54 -7.61
N GLY A 21 3.56 12.26 -7.85
CA GLY A 21 4.33 11.43 -8.77
C GLY A 21 3.81 10.00 -8.91
N PRO A 22 4.43 9.17 -9.76
CA PRO A 22 3.97 7.82 -10.03
C PRO A 22 4.07 6.91 -8.79
N VAL A 23 3.06 6.07 -8.61
CA VAL A 23 2.98 5.08 -7.54
C VAL A 23 2.81 3.69 -8.14
N LYS A 24 3.53 2.71 -7.60
CA LYS A 24 3.40 1.30 -7.97
C LYS A 24 2.88 0.52 -6.76
N LEU A 25 1.77 -0.18 -6.98
CA LEU A 25 1.17 -1.10 -6.03
C LEU A 25 1.47 -2.54 -6.47
N THR A 26 2.37 -3.20 -5.76
CA THR A 26 2.71 -4.61 -6.03
C THR A 26 1.94 -5.50 -5.06
N VAL A 27 0.97 -6.25 -5.57
CA VAL A 27 0.14 -7.16 -4.78
C VAL A 27 0.68 -8.58 -4.90
N PHE A 28 1.12 -9.15 -3.78
CA PHE A 28 1.45 -10.57 -3.68
C PHE A 28 0.21 -11.34 -3.25
N ALA A 29 -0.36 -12.10 -4.18
CA ALA A 29 -1.56 -12.90 -3.97
C ALA A 29 -1.53 -14.17 -4.82
N SER A 30 -2.11 -15.26 -4.32
CA SER A 30 -2.26 -16.51 -5.09
C SER A 30 -3.73 -16.88 -5.26
N GLU A 31 -4.07 -17.50 -6.39
CA GLU A 31 -5.44 -18.00 -6.65
C GLU A 31 -5.87 -19.10 -5.66
N LEU A 32 -4.90 -19.81 -5.09
CA LEU A 32 -5.12 -20.82 -4.06
C LEU A 32 -5.26 -20.22 -2.65
N GLY A 33 -4.98 -18.93 -2.48
CA GLY A 33 -4.99 -18.22 -1.20
C GLY A 33 -6.39 -17.81 -0.70
N GLY A 34 -7.45 -18.27 -1.36
CA GLY A 34 -8.83 -18.06 -0.93
C GLY A 34 -9.35 -16.63 -1.11
N GLU A 35 -10.48 -16.34 -0.48
CA GLU A 35 -11.26 -15.12 -0.71
C GLU A 35 -10.49 -13.83 -0.43
N HIS A 36 -9.68 -13.78 0.63
CA HIS A 36 -8.94 -12.57 1.00
C HIS A 36 -7.93 -12.14 -0.07
N ASN A 37 -7.36 -13.08 -0.82
CA ASN A 37 -6.45 -12.78 -1.92
C ASN A 37 -7.19 -12.09 -3.06
N THR A 38 -8.34 -12.64 -3.46
CA THR A 38 -9.21 -12.06 -4.47
C THR A 38 -9.71 -10.67 -4.04
N GLN A 39 -10.08 -10.52 -2.77
CA GLN A 39 -10.57 -9.25 -2.24
C GLN A 39 -9.47 -8.18 -2.22
N MET A 40 -8.25 -8.51 -1.79
CA MET A 40 -7.11 -7.59 -1.85
C MET A 40 -6.85 -7.12 -3.29
N VAL A 41 -6.76 -8.06 -4.24
CA VAL A 41 -6.52 -7.70 -5.65
C VAL A 41 -7.64 -6.82 -6.21
N GLY A 42 -8.89 -7.13 -5.88
CA GLY A 42 -10.06 -6.34 -6.29
C GLY A 42 -10.00 -4.91 -5.75
N LEU A 43 -9.83 -4.75 -4.44
CA LEU A 43 -9.72 -3.44 -3.78
C LEU A 43 -8.60 -2.59 -4.39
N ILE A 44 -7.40 -3.15 -4.53
CA ILE A 44 -6.24 -2.41 -5.05
C ILE A 44 -6.44 -2.00 -6.52
N ARG A 45 -7.08 -2.85 -7.34
CA ARG A 45 -7.42 -2.48 -8.72
C ARG A 45 -8.46 -1.37 -8.79
N GLU A 46 -9.49 -1.41 -7.95
CA GLU A 46 -10.49 -0.34 -7.89
C GLU A 46 -9.86 1.00 -7.48
N VAL A 47 -9.02 1.00 -6.43
CA VAL A 47 -8.29 2.19 -5.99
C VAL A 47 -7.38 2.73 -7.08
N ALA A 48 -6.57 1.87 -7.71
CA ALA A 48 -5.65 2.30 -8.76
C ALA A 48 -6.37 2.87 -9.99
N ALA A 49 -7.57 2.37 -10.32
CA ALA A 49 -8.36 2.91 -11.43
C ALA A 49 -8.85 4.36 -11.20
N LEU A 50 -8.69 4.91 -10.00
CA LEU A 50 -9.06 6.29 -9.67
C LEU A 50 -8.00 7.32 -10.06
N SER A 51 -6.77 6.90 -10.41
CA SER A 51 -5.68 7.79 -10.87
C SER A 51 -4.81 7.10 -11.93
N ASP A 52 -4.44 7.85 -12.97
CA ASP A 52 -3.51 7.42 -14.03
C ASP A 52 -2.05 7.30 -13.56
N GLN A 53 -1.72 7.89 -12.41
CA GLN A 53 -0.38 7.82 -11.81
C GLN A 53 -0.14 6.52 -11.01
N ILE A 54 -1.19 5.71 -10.80
CA ILE A 54 -1.10 4.49 -10.00
C ILE A 54 -1.09 3.26 -10.92
N SER A 55 -0.04 2.45 -10.81
CA SER A 55 0.09 1.19 -11.54
C SER A 55 -0.04 0.01 -10.57
N VAL A 56 -0.63 -1.10 -11.04
CA VAL A 56 -0.79 -2.32 -10.25
C VAL A 56 -0.07 -3.48 -10.91
N THR A 57 0.75 -4.19 -10.15
CA THR A 57 1.33 -5.48 -10.53
C THR A 57 0.84 -6.54 -9.56
N VAL A 58 0.37 -7.68 -10.06
CA VAL A 58 -0.06 -8.80 -9.22
C VAL A 58 0.90 -9.96 -9.46
N LEU A 59 1.49 -10.48 -8.38
CA LEU A 59 2.48 -11.55 -8.39
C LEU A 59 2.01 -12.68 -7.47
N ASN A 60 2.26 -13.92 -7.87
CA ASN A 60 2.04 -15.10 -7.06
C ASN A 60 3.31 -15.44 -6.26
N PRO A 61 3.32 -15.27 -4.92
CA PRO A 61 4.54 -15.46 -4.13
C PRO A 61 5.11 -16.89 -4.20
N HIS A 62 4.32 -17.89 -4.60
CA HIS A 62 4.80 -19.27 -4.78
C HIS A 62 5.50 -19.49 -6.14
N ILE A 63 5.21 -18.66 -7.14
CA ILE A 63 5.82 -18.69 -8.47
C ILE A 63 6.99 -17.70 -8.49
N GLU A 64 6.73 -16.43 -8.18
CA GLU A 64 7.73 -15.35 -8.15
C GLU A 64 8.48 -15.28 -6.81
N ARG A 65 9.05 -16.42 -6.38
CA ARG A 65 9.71 -16.58 -5.07
C ARG A 65 10.85 -15.60 -4.82
N GLU A 66 11.67 -15.33 -5.84
CA GLU A 66 12.80 -14.40 -5.71
C GLU A 66 12.32 -12.95 -5.49
N GLN A 67 11.25 -12.55 -6.19
CA GLN A 67 10.67 -11.22 -6.03
C GLN A 67 10.00 -11.09 -4.66
N ALA A 68 9.22 -12.09 -4.25
CA ALA A 68 8.61 -12.11 -2.92
C ALA A 68 9.68 -12.01 -1.82
N ALA A 69 10.78 -12.76 -1.93
CA ALA A 69 11.89 -12.68 -0.99
C ALA A 69 12.58 -11.30 -0.98
N ALA A 70 12.77 -10.68 -2.15
CA ALA A 70 13.35 -9.34 -2.25
C ALA A 70 12.49 -8.26 -1.57
N TYR A 71 11.16 -8.41 -1.60
CA TYR A 71 10.24 -7.53 -0.90
C TYR A 71 10.00 -7.89 0.58
N GLY A 72 10.61 -8.98 1.08
CA GLY A 72 10.40 -9.47 2.44
C GLY A 72 9.02 -10.08 2.67
N VAL A 73 8.35 -10.55 1.61
CA VAL A 73 7.00 -11.11 1.67
C VAL A 73 7.07 -12.59 2.01
N THR A 74 6.67 -12.93 3.23
CA THR A 74 6.62 -14.32 3.75
C THR A 74 5.21 -14.91 3.76
N GLU A 75 4.20 -14.06 3.64
CA GLU A 75 2.78 -14.38 3.77
C GLU A 75 1.96 -13.60 2.73
N SER A 76 0.75 -14.05 2.43
CA SER A 76 -0.14 -13.43 1.44
C SER A 76 -1.59 -13.46 1.92
N PRO A 77 -2.42 -12.45 1.59
CA PRO A 77 -2.15 -11.38 0.64
C PRO A 77 -1.36 -10.20 1.24
N VAL A 78 -0.49 -9.60 0.44
CA VAL A 78 0.27 -8.40 0.79
C VAL A 78 0.20 -7.40 -0.35
N VAL A 79 0.06 -6.11 -0.03
CA VAL A 79 0.32 -5.03 -0.99
C VAL A 79 1.53 -4.22 -0.54
N VAL A 80 2.48 -4.06 -1.45
CA VAL A 80 3.63 -3.16 -1.32
C VAL A 80 3.28 -1.85 -1.99
N VAL A 81 3.58 -0.74 -1.31
CA VAL A 81 3.28 0.62 -1.78
C VAL A 81 4.60 1.34 -2.06
N GLU A 82 4.89 1.58 -3.33
CA GLU A 82 6.18 2.12 -3.80
C GLU A 82 5.97 3.45 -4.55
N GLY A 83 6.83 4.42 -4.31
CA GLY A 83 6.86 5.69 -5.05
C GLY A 83 8.06 5.73 -6.00
N ALA A 84 8.85 6.80 -5.94
CA ALA A 84 10.14 6.89 -6.64
C ALA A 84 11.14 5.78 -6.25
N LYS A 85 10.94 5.17 -5.08
CA LYS A 85 11.64 3.99 -4.59
C LYS A 85 10.71 3.20 -3.65
N ASP A 86 11.17 2.03 -3.24
CA ASP A 86 10.55 1.29 -2.16
C ASP A 86 10.91 1.93 -0.80
N TYR A 87 9.89 2.43 -0.09
CA TYR A 87 10.02 3.09 1.22
C TYR A 87 9.80 2.14 2.41
N GLY A 88 9.58 0.84 2.19
CA GLY A 88 9.35 -0.10 3.29
C GLY A 88 7.89 -0.22 3.74
N ILE A 89 6.92 0.36 3.02
CA ILE A 89 5.48 0.29 3.34
C ILE A 89 4.84 -0.98 2.77
N ARG A 90 4.18 -1.77 3.62
CA ARG A 90 3.43 -2.98 3.24
C ARG A 90 2.18 -3.11 4.10
N PHE A 91 1.08 -3.53 3.48
CA PHE A 91 -0.14 -3.94 4.17
C PHE A 91 -0.31 -5.45 4.04
N LEU A 92 -0.37 -6.14 5.18
CA LEU A 92 -0.58 -7.59 5.27
C LEU A 92 -2.05 -7.83 5.61
N GLY A 93 -2.79 -8.51 4.72
CA GLY A 93 -4.25 -8.57 4.79
C GLY A 93 -4.93 -7.33 4.20
N ILE A 94 -6.26 -7.36 4.09
CA ILE A 94 -7.03 -6.35 3.35
C ILE A 94 -7.13 -5.06 4.17
N PRO A 95 -6.64 -3.89 3.66
CA PRO A 95 -6.75 -2.61 4.33
C PRO A 95 -8.16 -2.02 4.18
N ALA A 96 -9.14 -2.65 4.81
CA ALA A 96 -10.55 -2.22 4.81
C ALA A 96 -10.94 -1.49 6.11
N GLY A 97 -12.11 -0.86 6.11
CA GLY A 97 -12.61 -0.12 7.27
C GLY A 97 -11.74 1.10 7.57
N TYR A 98 -11.37 1.30 8.84
CA TYR A 98 -10.52 2.41 9.26
C TYR A 98 -9.10 2.38 8.65
N GLU A 99 -8.62 1.21 8.24
CA GLU A 99 -7.30 1.08 7.60
C GLU A 99 -7.30 1.51 6.13
N PHE A 100 -8.49 1.70 5.53
CA PHE A 100 -8.59 2.14 4.14
C PHE A 100 -7.99 3.54 3.94
N SER A 101 -8.21 4.47 4.87
CA SER A 101 -7.60 5.80 4.79
C SER A 101 -6.08 5.73 4.88
N ASN A 102 -5.52 4.81 5.68
CA ASN A 102 -4.07 4.63 5.80
C ASN A 102 -3.45 4.16 4.48
N LEU A 103 -4.15 3.35 3.67
CA LEU A 103 -3.72 3.00 2.33
C LEU A 103 -3.66 4.25 1.42
N ILE A 104 -4.70 5.08 1.43
CA ILE A 104 -4.76 6.31 0.62
C ILE A 104 -3.67 7.30 1.03
N ASP A 105 -3.49 7.53 2.33
CA ASP A 105 -2.44 8.40 2.86
C ASP A 105 -1.04 7.87 2.52
N SER A 106 -0.84 6.55 2.56
CA SER A 106 0.43 5.92 2.17
C SER A 106 0.74 6.14 0.69
N ILE A 107 -0.26 5.99 -0.20
CA ILE A 107 -0.11 6.26 -1.63
C ILE A 107 0.32 7.71 -1.86
N ILE A 108 -0.34 8.66 -1.20
CA ILE A 108 0.00 10.09 -1.32
C ILE A 108 1.42 10.33 -0.79
N ALA A 109 1.75 9.82 0.40
CA ALA A 109 3.06 10.02 1.02
C ALA A 109 4.22 9.49 0.17
N VAL A 110 4.09 8.29 -0.41
CA VAL A 110 5.15 7.77 -1.29
C VAL A 110 5.24 8.51 -2.62
N SER A 111 4.13 9.06 -3.11
CA SER A 111 4.10 9.83 -4.36
C SER A 111 4.85 11.16 -4.26
N THR A 112 4.81 11.80 -3.09
CA THR A 112 5.51 13.07 -2.83
C THR A 112 6.90 12.85 -2.26
N GLY A 113 7.13 11.70 -1.60
CA GLY A 113 8.36 11.44 -0.85
C GLY A 113 8.47 12.24 0.45
N GLU A 114 7.39 12.92 0.87
CA GLU A 114 7.36 13.75 2.07
C GLU A 114 6.51 13.11 3.17
N ALA A 115 7.11 12.92 4.35
CA ALA A 115 6.44 12.28 5.50
C ALA A 115 5.57 13.23 6.34
N GLY A 116 5.49 14.52 6.01
CA GLY A 116 4.70 15.51 6.78
C GLY A 116 5.13 15.70 8.25
N LEU A 117 6.33 15.25 8.62
CA LEU A 117 6.85 15.31 9.99
C LEU A 117 7.46 16.68 10.31
N SER A 118 7.40 17.09 11.58
CA SER A 118 8.10 18.28 12.07
C SER A 118 9.62 18.12 11.95
N GLU A 119 10.33 19.24 11.81
CA GLU A 119 11.80 19.24 11.74
C GLU A 119 12.45 18.66 13.00
N GLU A 120 11.83 18.86 14.17
CA GLU A 120 12.29 18.24 15.42
C GLU A 120 12.22 16.70 15.34
N THR A 121 11.12 16.15 14.82
CA THR A 121 10.97 14.70 14.66
C THR A 121 11.95 14.15 13.63
N LYS A 122 12.12 14.83 12.49
CA LYS A 122 13.11 14.45 11.47
C LYS A 122 14.53 14.42 12.05
N ALA A 123 14.90 15.43 12.83
CA ALA A 123 16.21 15.49 13.48
C ALA A 123 16.44 14.33 14.47
N LYS A 124 15.41 13.95 15.23
CA LYS A 124 15.47 12.78 16.12
C LYS A 124 15.61 11.47 15.33
N LEU A 125 14.83 11.30 14.27
CA LEU A 125 14.87 10.09 13.42
C LEU A 125 16.19 9.97 12.64
N ALA A 126 16.82 11.08 12.27
CA ALA A 126 18.13 11.09 11.64
C ALA A 126 19.26 10.55 12.55
N GLY A 127 19.01 10.44 13.85
CA GLY A 127 19.94 9.85 14.81
C GLY A 127 19.85 8.33 14.96
N LEU A 128 18.93 7.65 14.24
CA LEU A 128 18.83 6.20 14.27
C LEU A 128 20.07 5.55 13.63
N THR A 129 20.73 4.66 14.36
CA THR A 129 21.96 3.98 13.93
C THR A 129 21.74 2.55 13.43
N GLU A 130 20.53 2.04 13.56
CA GLU A 130 20.14 0.67 13.20
C GLU A 130 18.82 0.69 12.43
N ASP A 131 18.61 -0.32 11.60
CA ASP A 131 17.37 -0.48 10.86
C ASP A 131 16.21 -0.78 11.81
N VAL A 132 15.13 0.00 11.71
CA VAL A 132 13.93 -0.15 12.53
C VAL A 132 12.80 -0.74 11.69
N THR A 133 12.31 -1.91 12.08
CA THR A 133 11.10 -2.51 11.50
C THR A 133 9.89 -2.22 12.38
N ILE A 134 8.93 -1.45 11.87
CA ILE A 134 7.68 -1.13 12.58
C ILE A 134 6.58 -2.09 12.10
N LYS A 135 5.95 -2.80 13.05
CA LYS A 135 4.75 -3.62 12.78
C LYS A 135 3.57 -3.04 13.55
N VAL A 136 2.54 -2.63 12.82
CA VAL A 136 1.28 -2.15 13.38
C VAL A 136 0.24 -3.24 13.19
N PHE A 137 -0.36 -3.69 14.30
CA PHE A 137 -1.41 -4.71 14.29
C PHE A 137 -2.75 -4.05 14.53
N ALA A 138 -3.67 -4.24 13.60
CA ALA A 138 -5.02 -3.68 13.65
C ALA A 138 -6.06 -4.76 13.34
N THR A 139 -7.29 -4.53 13.79
CA THR A 139 -8.45 -5.36 13.45
C THR A 139 -9.44 -4.51 12.65
N PRO A 140 -9.94 -4.98 11.50
CA PRO A 140 -11.03 -4.31 10.81
C PRO A 140 -12.28 -4.42 11.69
N THR A 141 -12.68 -3.29 12.30
CA THR A 141 -13.86 -3.20 13.18
C THR A 141 -15.16 -3.30 12.40
#